data_AF-A0A2M7RQ78-F1
#
_entry.id   AF-A0A2M7RQ78-F1
#
_cell.length_a   1.000
_cell.length_b   1.000
_cell.length_c   1.000
_cell.angle_alpha   90.00
_cell.angle_beta   90.00
_cell.angle_gamma   90.00
#
_symmetry.space_group_name_H-M   'P 1'
#
loop_
_entity.id
_entity.type
_entity.pdbx_description
1 polymer ?
#
loop_
_entity_poly.entity_id
_entity_poly.type
_entity_poly.pdbx_seq_one_letter_code
_entity_poly.pdbx_strand_id
1 'polypeptide(L)'
;MRILDSSKKIIPFLLLALLSVTLIYESMADTPTYDEPANMAASYAYVYRNDYRLYPDNPPLVKILAGLSLLPIAGKMNFPSQLPIYNDPTQFDLYKFGTEFLYRSGNPTREII
;
A
#
# COMPACT_ATOMS: atom_id res chain seq x y z
N MET A 1 14.77 -12.92 -40.23
CA MET A 1 14.12 -12.47 -38.98
C MET A 1 14.18 -10.95 -38.96
N ARG A 2 13.07 -10.31 -39.33
CA ARG A 2 13.00 -8.89 -39.71
C ARG A 2 13.07 -8.03 -38.45
N ILE A 3 14.11 -7.20 -38.39
CA ILE A 3 14.37 -6.22 -37.33
C ILE A 3 13.09 -5.40 -37.15
N LEU A 4 12.47 -5.52 -35.98
CA LEU A 4 11.33 -4.70 -35.58
C LEU A 4 11.79 -3.24 -35.59
N ASP A 5 11.23 -2.50 -36.54
CA ASP A 5 11.34 -1.06 -36.73
C ASP A 5 11.32 -0.33 -35.37
N SER A 6 12.34 0.49 -35.09
CA SER A 6 12.57 1.07 -33.75
C SER A 6 11.36 1.86 -33.22
N SER A 7 10.55 2.40 -34.12
CA SER A 7 9.26 3.06 -33.83
C SER A 7 8.27 2.15 -33.12
N LYS A 8 8.22 0.85 -33.46
CA LYS A 8 7.28 -0.13 -32.88
C LYS A 8 7.66 -0.56 -31.46
N LYS A 9 8.91 -0.35 -31.05
CA LYS A 9 9.38 -0.65 -29.69
C LYS A 9 9.00 0.44 -28.68
N ILE A 10 8.78 1.67 -29.15
CA ILE A 10 8.45 2.82 -28.30
C ILE A 10 6.95 2.84 -27.95
N ILE A 11 6.10 2.33 -28.85
CA ILE A 11 4.65 2.32 -28.67
C ILE A 11 4.21 1.65 -27.35
N PRO A 12 4.71 0.45 -26.95
CA PRO A 12 4.34 -0.16 -25.67
C PRO A 12 4.70 0.71 -24.47
N PHE A 13 5.88 1.36 -24.48
CA PHE A 13 6.28 2.24 -23.38
C PHE A 13 5.42 3.49 -23.30
N LEU A 14 5.04 4.08 -24.44
CA LEU A 14 4.11 5.21 -24.49
C LEU A 14 2.73 4.81 -23.97
N LEU A 15 2.22 3.64 -24.36
CA LEU A 15 0.94 3.13 -23.87
C LEU A 15 0.98 2.85 -22.37
N LEU A 16 2.06 2.25 -21.87
CA LEU A 16 2.25 2.02 -20.43
C LEU A 16 2.36 3.35 -19.66
N ALA A 17 3.09 4.33 -20.18
CA ALA A 17 3.19 5.65 -19.57
C ALA A 17 1.82 6.35 -19.53
N LEU A 18 1.06 6.32 -20.63
CA LEU A 18 -0.29 6.87 -20.68
C LEU A 18 -1.21 6.17 -19.68
N LEU A 19 -1.18 4.83 -19.63
CA LEU A 19 -1.95 4.03 -18.67
C LEU A 19 -1.59 4.41 -17.22
N SER A 20 -0.30 4.47 -16.89
CA SER A 20 0.15 4.86 -15.55
C SER A 20 -0.34 6.25 -15.15
N VAL A 21 -0.26 7.23 -16.06
CA VAL A 21 -0.74 8.59 -15.80
C VAL A 21 -2.26 8.59 -15.56
N THR A 22 -3.03 7.87 -16.38
CA THR A 22 -4.49 7.78 -16.17
C THR A 22 -4.84 7.09 -14.86
N LEU A 23 -4.15 6.01 -14.49
CA LEU A 23 -4.43 5.28 -13.25
C LEU A 23 -4.11 6.12 -12.01
N ILE A 24 -2.99 6.86 -12.01
CA ILE A 24 -2.63 7.76 -10.91
C ILE A 24 -3.63 8.90 -10.79
N TYR A 25 -4.06 9.47 -11.93
CA TYR A 25 -5.03 10.55 -11.91
C TYR A 25 -6.37 10.13 -11.32
N GLU A 26 -6.89 8.96 -11.73
CA GLU A 26 -8.14 8.41 -11.19
C GLU A 26 -8.00 8.06 -9.70
N SER A 27 -6.89 7.44 -9.29
CA SER A 27 -6.70 7.02 -7.89
C SER A 27 -6.70 8.20 -6.91
N MET A 28 -6.29 9.40 -7.33
CA MET A 28 -6.30 10.61 -6.49
C MET A 28 -7.70 11.15 -6.17
N ALA A 29 -8.72 10.71 -6.92
CA ALA A 29 -10.13 11.06 -6.71
C ALA A 29 -10.88 9.98 -5.90
N ASP A 30 -10.33 8.77 -5.82
CA ASP A 30 -10.96 7.65 -5.15
C ASP A 30 -10.78 7.70 -3.63
N THR A 31 -11.70 7.04 -2.93
CA THR A 31 -11.62 6.80 -1.49
C THR A 31 -11.34 5.33 -1.23
N PRO A 32 -10.63 4.97 -0.14
CA PRO A 32 -10.26 3.59 0.08
C PRO A 32 -11.45 2.65 0.20
N THR A 33 -11.32 1.49 -0.41
CA THR A 33 -12.26 0.38 -0.21
C THR A 33 -12.04 -0.30 1.14
N TYR A 34 -12.93 -1.23 1.52
CA TYR A 34 -13.01 -1.76 2.88
C TYR A 34 -11.72 -2.39 3.41
N ASP A 35 -10.98 -3.13 2.58
CA ASP A 35 -9.77 -3.87 2.98
C ASP A 35 -8.47 -3.09 2.72
N GLU A 36 -8.52 -2.00 1.96
CA GLU A 36 -7.35 -1.17 1.66
C GLU A 36 -6.64 -0.61 2.91
N PRO A 37 -7.34 -0.07 3.94
CA PRO A 37 -6.70 0.38 5.17
C PRO A 37 -5.89 -0.73 5.86
N ALA A 38 -6.40 -1.96 5.84
CA ALA A 38 -5.71 -3.12 6.42
C ALA A 38 -4.51 -3.54 5.58
N ASN A 39 -4.64 -3.54 4.25
CA ASN A 39 -3.54 -3.80 3.34
C ASN A 39 -2.42 -2.76 3.49
N MET A 40 -2.76 -1.48 3.68
CA MET A 40 -1.80 -0.40 3.95
C MET A 40 -1.07 -0.59 5.28
N ALA A 41 -1.81 -0.88 6.36
CA ALA A 41 -1.22 -1.14 7.67
C ALA A 41 -0.25 -2.34 7.62
N ALA A 42 -0.61 -3.40 6.90
CA ALA A 42 0.25 -4.56 6.69
C ALA A 42 1.51 -4.20 5.87
N SER A 43 1.34 -3.44 4.79
CA SER A 43 2.45 -2.99 3.95
C SER A 43 3.46 -2.15 4.74
N TYR A 44 2.97 -1.26 5.62
CA TYR A 44 3.82 -0.50 6.53
C TYR A 44 4.51 -1.40 7.56
N ALA A 45 3.77 -2.32 8.19
CA ALA A 45 4.33 -3.23 9.19
C ALA A 45 5.46 -4.11 8.63
N TYR A 46 5.29 -4.61 7.41
CA TYR A 46 6.25 -5.51 6.77
C TYR A 46 7.58 -4.81 6.52
N VAL A 47 7.54 -3.58 6.00
CA VAL A 47 8.75 -2.84 5.60
C VAL A 47 9.39 -2.08 6.76
N TYR A 48 8.59 -1.43 7.61
CA TYR A 48 9.10 -0.49 8.62
C TYR A 48 9.08 -1.03 10.05
N ARG A 49 8.36 -2.14 10.30
CA ARG A 49 8.32 -2.82 11.60
C ARG A 49 8.91 -4.22 11.58
N ASN A 50 9.23 -4.75 10.39
CA ASN A 50 9.65 -6.13 10.20
C ASN A 50 8.67 -7.14 10.84
N ASP A 51 7.37 -6.82 10.78
CA ASP A 51 6.32 -7.62 11.39
C ASP A 51 5.36 -8.15 10.32
N TYR A 52 5.43 -9.46 10.07
CA TYR A 52 4.71 -10.14 9.00
C TYR A 52 3.40 -10.79 9.46
N ARG A 53 2.93 -10.52 10.69
CA ARG A 53 1.73 -11.18 11.23
C ARG A 53 0.42 -10.74 10.58
N LEU A 54 0.39 -9.54 9.98
CA LEU A 54 -0.81 -9.01 9.34
C LEU A 54 -0.99 -9.71 7.99
N TYR A 55 -2.05 -10.50 7.78
CA TYR A 55 -2.26 -11.39 6.61
C TYR A 55 -1.26 -12.56 6.47
N PRO A 56 -1.20 -13.49 7.43
CA PRO A 56 -0.27 -14.62 7.39
C PRO A 56 -0.49 -15.56 6.20
N ASP A 57 -1.73 -15.62 5.68
CA ASP A 57 -2.09 -16.49 4.56
C ASP A 57 -1.65 -15.95 3.19
N ASN A 58 -1.21 -14.69 3.11
CA ASN A 58 -0.87 -14.05 1.85
C ASN A 58 0.66 -13.96 1.67
N PRO A 59 1.20 -14.28 0.47
CA PRO A 59 2.62 -14.05 0.19
C PRO A 59 3.01 -12.58 0.39
N PRO A 60 4.17 -12.29 1.02
CA PRO A 60 4.47 -10.94 1.49
C PRO A 60 4.91 -9.96 0.40
N LEU A 61 5.27 -10.47 -0.79
CA LEU A 61 5.93 -9.69 -1.84
C LEU A 61 5.14 -8.42 -2.22
N VAL A 62 3.84 -8.54 -2.48
CA VAL A 62 3.00 -7.40 -2.89
C VAL A 62 2.93 -6.35 -1.78
N LYS A 63 2.84 -6.78 -0.52
CA LYS A 63 2.79 -5.88 0.64
C LYS A 63 4.13 -5.20 0.89
N ILE A 64 5.25 -5.89 0.65
CA ILE A 64 6.58 -5.28 0.70
C ILE A 64 6.70 -4.20 -0.37
N LEU A 65 6.31 -4.49 -1.62
CA LEU A 65 6.36 -3.51 -2.71
C LEU A 65 5.47 -2.29 -2.42
N ALA A 66 4.26 -2.50 -1.91
CA ALA A 66 3.37 -1.43 -1.48
C ALA A 66 3.92 -0.67 -0.26
N GLY A 67 4.65 -1.31 0.65
CA GLY A 67 5.27 -0.63 1.79
C GLY A 67 6.44 0.25 1.37
N LEU A 68 7.20 -0.16 0.36
CA LEU A 68 8.32 0.62 -0.17
C LEU A 68 7.85 1.94 -0.82
N SER A 69 6.65 1.99 -1.41
CA SER A 69 6.13 3.25 -1.96
C SER A 69 5.85 4.30 -0.89
N LEU A 70 5.70 3.89 0.38
CA LEU A 70 5.48 4.79 1.51
C LEU A 70 6.77 5.48 2.01
N LEU A 71 7.93 5.16 1.42
CA LEU A 71 9.24 5.69 1.85
C LEU A 71 9.27 7.23 2.02
N PRO A 72 8.65 8.04 1.14
CA PRO A 72 8.67 9.50 1.28
C PRO A 72 7.96 10.04 2.54
N ILE A 73 7.03 9.26 3.09
CA ILE A 73 6.16 9.66 4.20
C ILE A 73 6.31 8.78 5.44
N ALA A 74 7.16 7.76 5.39
CA ALA A 74 7.31 6.75 6.44
C ALA A 74 7.66 7.33 7.81
N GLY A 75 8.49 8.38 7.85
CA GLY A 75 8.87 9.07 9.08
C GLY A 75 7.75 9.91 9.73
N LYS A 76 6.67 10.20 9.00
CA LYS A 76 5.49 10.91 9.51
C LYS A 76 4.41 9.94 10.02
N MET A 77 4.56 8.64 9.78
CA MET A 77 3.51 7.67 10.07
C MET A 77 3.54 7.17 11.51
N ASN A 78 2.38 7.18 12.14
CA ASN A 78 2.08 6.64 13.44
C ASN A 78 1.48 5.24 13.29
N PHE A 79 2.20 4.24 13.77
CA PHE A 79 1.74 2.86 13.78
C PHE A 79 1.21 2.53 15.18
N PRO A 80 -0.09 2.24 15.35
CA PRO A 80 -0.72 2.12 16.66
C PRO A 80 -0.49 0.73 17.27
N SER A 81 0.77 0.29 17.35
CA SER A 81 1.15 -1.05 17.82
C SER A 81 0.74 -1.33 19.25
N GLN A 82 0.39 -0.33 20.07
CA GLN A 82 -0.04 -0.50 21.45
C GLN A 82 -1.50 -0.99 21.58
N LEU A 83 -2.29 -0.94 20.51
CA LEU A 83 -3.71 -1.28 20.59
C LEU A 83 -3.92 -2.80 20.81
N PRO A 84 -4.87 -3.20 21.67
CA PRO A 84 -5.19 -4.62 21.89
C PRO A 84 -5.58 -5.35 20.61
N ILE A 85 -6.28 -4.69 19.68
CA ILE A 85 -6.67 -5.25 18.37
C ILE A 85 -5.47 -5.62 17.46
N TYR A 86 -4.25 -5.25 17.85
CA TYR A 86 -2.99 -5.64 17.19
C TYR A 86 -2.15 -6.62 18.03
N ASN A 87 -2.04 -6.36 19.34
CA ASN A 87 -1.12 -7.10 20.22
C ASN A 87 -1.74 -8.30 20.95
N ASP A 88 -3.06 -8.31 21.15
CA ASP A 88 -3.76 -9.36 21.87
C ASP A 88 -4.38 -10.33 20.86
N PRO A 89 -3.90 -11.59 20.77
CA PRO A 89 -4.44 -12.58 19.85
C PRO A 89 -5.95 -12.84 20.03
N THR A 90 -6.49 -12.61 21.22
CA THR A 90 -7.93 -12.80 21.50
C THR A 90 -8.81 -11.66 20.98
N GLN A 91 -8.20 -10.49 20.71
CA GLN A 91 -8.88 -9.29 20.22
C GLN A 91 -8.43 -8.89 18.82
N PHE A 92 -7.51 -9.66 18.22
CA PHE A 92 -6.91 -9.33 16.94
C PHE A 92 -7.99 -9.11 15.87
N ASP A 93 -8.00 -7.91 15.29
CA ASP A 93 -8.94 -7.53 14.25
C ASP A 93 -8.22 -6.69 13.20
N LEU A 94 -7.93 -7.33 12.07
CA LEU A 94 -7.14 -6.78 10.98
C LEU A 94 -7.79 -5.55 10.34
N TYR A 95 -9.10 -5.57 10.14
CA TYR A 95 -9.83 -4.49 9.47
C TYR A 95 -10.02 -3.29 10.39
N LYS A 96 -10.32 -3.54 11.68
CA LYS A 96 -10.33 -2.47 12.67
C LYS A 96 -8.94 -1.88 12.85
N PHE A 97 -7.89 -2.70 12.89
CA PHE A 97 -6.52 -2.19 12.99
C PHE A 97 -6.13 -1.33 11.78
N GLY A 98 -6.48 -1.76 10.57
CA GLY A 98 -6.31 -0.95 9.36
C GLY A 98 -7.01 0.40 9.43
N THR A 99 -8.25 0.41 9.93
CA THR A 99 -9.04 1.64 10.13
C THR A 99 -8.39 2.55 11.18
N GLU A 100 -7.94 1.99 12.31
CA GLU A 100 -7.24 2.74 13.36
C GLU A 100 -5.93 3.34 12.84
N PHE A 101 -5.14 2.55 12.10
CA PHE A 101 -3.92 3.00 11.45
C PHE A 101 -4.20 4.16 10.50
N LEU A 102 -5.08 3.98 9.51
CA LEU A 102 -5.25 4.98 8.45
C LEU A 102 -5.94 6.27 8.91
N TYR A 103 -6.96 6.16 9.78
CA TYR A 103 -7.86 7.28 10.06
C TYR A 103 -7.75 7.86 11.47
N ARG A 104 -7.30 7.08 12.47
CA ARG A 104 -7.39 7.47 13.89
C ARG A 104 -6.04 7.64 14.58
N SER A 105 -4.95 7.24 13.92
CA SER A 105 -3.59 7.37 14.44
C SER A 105 -2.91 8.69 14.10
N GLY A 106 -3.63 9.67 13.54
CA GLY A 106 -3.05 10.96 13.12
C GLY A 106 -2.11 10.82 11.92
N ASN A 107 -2.32 9.82 11.08
CA ASN A 107 -1.57 9.61 9.85
C ASN A 107 -1.99 10.60 8.75
N PRO A 108 -1.07 11.01 7.85
CA PRO A 108 -1.41 11.90 6.74
C PRO A 108 -2.19 11.17 5.65
N THR A 109 -3.48 10.89 5.90
CA THR A 109 -4.35 10.07 5.05
C THR A 109 -4.34 10.49 3.58
N ARG A 110 -4.26 11.80 3.29
CA ARG A 110 -4.19 12.35 1.91
C ARG A 110 -2.85 12.17 1.22
N GLU A 111 -1.76 11.96 1.96
CA GLU A 111 -0.45 11.65 1.36
C GLU A 111 -0.29 10.13 1.17
N ILE A 112 -1.09 9.33 1.87
CA ILE A 112 -1.07 7.86 1.85
C ILE A 112 -1.95 7.30 0.72
N ILE A 113 -3.05 7.97 0.39
CA ILE A 113 -4.07 7.59 -0.61
C ILE A 113 -3.93 8.47 -1.86
#